data_AF-A0A7V3SVE0-F1
#
_entry.id   AF-A0A7V3SVE0-F1
#
_cell.length_a   1.000
_cell.length_b   1.000
_cell.length_c   1.000
_cell.angle_alpha   90.00
_cell.angle_beta   90.00
_cell.angle_gamma   90.00
#
_symmetry.space_group_name_H-M   'P 1'
#
loop_
_entity.id
_entity.type
_entity.pdbx_description
1 polymer ?
#
loop_
_entity_poly.entity_id
_entity_poly.type
_entity_poly.pdbx_seq_one_letter_code
_entity_poly.pdbx_strand_id
1 'polypeptide(L)'
;TDEEESVMTVDLKKLIEKGDTSLDIQIMEGDSIYIPKAGLFYVTGEVKKPDAYKYEEGTTVIKAITMGGGFTDKAAKGRVKIIRKINGKEEVLEKVKMDEPVYPDDVIVVPESFF
;
A
#
# COMPACT_ATOMS: atom_id res chain seq x y z
N THR A 1 -23.16 -6.61 -32.66
CA THR A 1 -22.07 -5.66 -32.93
C THR A 1 -21.42 -5.43 -31.60
N ASP A 2 -20.24 -5.99 -31.40
CA ASP A 2 -19.51 -5.82 -30.15
C ASP A 2 -19.12 -4.35 -30.05
N GLU A 3 -19.73 -3.61 -29.13
CA GLU A 3 -19.32 -2.26 -28.81
C GLU A 3 -17.90 -2.34 -28.25
N GLU A 4 -16.93 -1.70 -28.91
CA GLU A 4 -15.57 -1.61 -28.40
C GLU A 4 -15.60 -0.78 -27.11
N GLU A 5 -15.55 -1.45 -25.96
CA GLU A 5 -15.35 -0.79 -24.67
C GLU A 5 -14.03 0.00 -24.71
N SER A 6 -14.13 1.32 -24.69
CA SER A 6 -12.97 2.22 -24.61
C SER A 6 -12.69 2.53 -23.14
N VAL A 7 -11.63 1.95 -22.59
CA VAL A 7 -11.18 2.24 -21.22
C VAL A 7 -10.14 3.35 -21.24
N MET A 8 -10.49 4.52 -20.68
CA MET A 8 -9.56 5.63 -20.48
C MET A 8 -9.07 5.65 -19.03
N THR A 9 -7.75 5.61 -18.83
CA THR A 9 -7.15 5.75 -17.50
C THR A 9 -6.64 7.17 -17.30
N VAL A 10 -7.07 7.82 -16.21
CA VAL A 10 -6.68 9.20 -15.88
C VAL A 10 -5.83 9.22 -14.60
N ASP A 11 -4.65 9.85 -14.68
CA ASP A 11 -3.84 10.16 -13.50
C ASP A 11 -4.38 11.44 -12.84
N LEU A 12 -5.33 11.25 -11.92
CA LEU A 12 -5.97 12.37 -11.20
C LEU A 12 -4.97 13.21 -10.40
N LYS A 13 -3.85 12.64 -9.95
CA LYS A 13 -2.83 13.38 -9.20
C LYS A 13 -2.15 14.40 -10.09
N LYS A 14 -1.77 14.02 -11.31
CA LYS A 14 -1.20 14.96 -12.29
C LYS A 14 -2.22 16.01 -12.73
N LEU A 15 -3.45 15.60 -13.00
CA LEU A 15 -4.51 16.52 -13.42
C LEU A 15 -4.80 17.58 -12.35
N ILE A 16 -5.03 17.16 -11.10
CA ILE A 16 -5.51 18.03 -10.02
C ILE A 16 -4.36 18.76 -9.32
N GLU A 17 -3.30 18.05 -8.93
CA GLU A 17 -2.21 18.65 -8.13
C GLU A 17 -1.19 19.38 -9.01
N LYS A 18 -0.91 18.85 -10.21
CA LYS A 18 0.10 19.42 -11.12
C LYS A 18 -0.52 20.28 -12.22
N GLY A 19 -1.86 20.33 -12.31
CA GLY A 19 -2.57 21.13 -13.30
C GLY A 19 -2.38 20.65 -14.75
N ASP A 20 -2.10 19.36 -14.95
CA ASP A 20 -1.88 18.80 -16.28
C ASP A 20 -3.21 18.61 -17.01
N THR A 21 -3.69 19.67 -17.66
CA THR A 21 -4.96 19.68 -18.39
C THR A 21 -4.96 18.80 -19.63
N SER A 22 -3.83 18.21 -20.03
CA SER A 22 -3.80 17.23 -21.13
C SER A 22 -4.49 15.91 -20.75
N LEU A 23 -4.72 15.70 -19.46
CA LEU A 23 -5.42 14.56 -18.89
C LEU A 23 -6.92 14.84 -18.68
N ASP A 24 -7.41 16.02 -19.06
CA ASP A 24 -8.83 16.36 -18.94
C ASP A 24 -9.64 15.57 -19.99
N ILE A 25 -10.65 14.84 -19.54
CA ILE A 25 -11.47 13.97 -20.39
C ILE A 25 -12.91 14.44 -20.30
N GLN A 26 -13.51 14.67 -21.47
CA GLN A 26 -14.93 14.95 -21.56
C GLN A 26 -15.72 13.68 -21.24
N ILE A 27 -16.54 13.75 -20.19
CA ILE A 27 -17.46 12.67 -19.82
C ILE A 27 -18.79 12.89 -20.55
N MET A 28 -19.30 11.83 -21.16
CA MET A 28 -20.53 11.82 -21.93
C MET A 28 -21.64 11.01 -21.24
N GLU A 29 -22.88 11.19 -21.68
CA GLU A 29 -23.99 10.36 -21.22
C GLU A 29 -23.72 8.89 -21.56
N GLY A 30 -23.84 8.01 -20.56
CA GLY A 30 -23.56 6.57 -20.70
C GLY A 30 -22.19 6.15 -20.15
N ASP A 31 -21.28 7.08 -19.89
CA ASP A 31 -19.96 6.74 -19.33
C ASP A 31 -20.03 6.24 -17.89
N SER A 32 -19.14 5.31 -17.55
CA SER A 32 -18.97 4.78 -16.19
C SER A 32 -17.61 5.16 -15.62
N ILE A 33 -17.61 5.84 -14.47
CA ILE A 33 -16.39 6.21 -13.77
C ILE A 33 -16.08 5.18 -12.69
N TYR A 34 -14.92 4.54 -12.80
CA TYR A 34 -14.43 3.58 -11.82
C TYR A 34 -13.23 4.14 -11.06
N ILE A 35 -13.37 4.28 -9.73
CA ILE A 35 -12.27 4.66 -8.84
C ILE A 35 -11.83 3.39 -8.09
N PRO A 36 -10.66 2.81 -8.40
CA PRO A 36 -10.17 1.65 -7.68
C PRO A 36 -9.97 1.99 -6.20
N LYS A 37 -10.29 1.04 -5.33
CA LYS A 37 -9.98 1.19 -3.90
C LYS A 37 -8.46 1.26 -3.73
N ALA A 38 -8.01 2.10 -2.80
CA ALA A 38 -6.63 2.02 -2.33
C ALA A 38 -6.36 0.59 -1.84
N GLY A 39 -5.23 0.02 -2.24
CA GLY A 39 -4.78 -1.28 -1.76
C GLY A 39 -4.67 -1.29 -0.23
N LEU A 40 -4.64 -2.47 0.37
CA LEU A 40 -4.39 -2.63 1.80
C LEU A 40 -2.99 -3.19 2.02
N PHE A 41 -2.38 -2.91 3.16
CA PHE A 41 -1.26 -3.69 3.70
C PHE A 41 -1.60 -4.09 5.14
N TYR A 42 -0.90 -5.07 5.68
CA TYR A 42 -1.19 -5.64 7.00
C TYR A 42 -0.01 -5.44 7.93
N VAL A 43 -0.26 -5.06 9.18
CA VAL A 43 0.76 -4.98 10.22
C VAL A 43 0.39 -5.93 11.35
N THR A 44 1.29 -6.83 11.72
CA THR A 44 1.05 -7.86 12.72
C THR A 44 2.22 -8.06 13.68
N GLY A 45 1.97 -8.74 14.78
CA GLY A 45 2.94 -9.00 15.86
C GLY A 45 3.01 -7.84 16.86
N GLU A 46 4.23 -7.52 17.29
CA GLU A 46 4.53 -6.58 18.39
C GLU A 46 4.41 -5.10 17.98
N VAL A 47 3.21 -4.71 17.55
CA VAL A 47 2.76 -3.32 17.38
C VAL A 47 1.54 -3.07 18.27
N LYS A 48 1.27 -1.80 18.61
CA LYS A 48 0.18 -1.47 19.53
C LYS A 48 -1.21 -1.75 18.96
N LYS A 49 -1.36 -1.65 17.65
CA LYS A 49 -2.60 -1.90 16.91
C LYS A 49 -2.29 -2.76 15.69
N PRO A 50 -2.27 -4.09 15.83
CA PRO A 50 -2.19 -5.00 14.68
C PRO A 50 -3.50 -4.92 13.88
N ASP A 51 -3.43 -4.57 12.59
CA ASP A 51 -4.61 -4.46 11.72
C ASP A 51 -4.21 -4.36 10.24
N ALA A 52 -5.22 -4.32 9.36
CA ALA A 52 -5.10 -3.90 7.98
C ALA A 52 -5.19 -2.37 7.86
N TYR A 53 -4.37 -1.79 6.99
CA TYR A 53 -4.27 -0.36 6.77
C TYR A 53 -4.37 -0.02 5.29
N LYS A 54 -4.99 1.11 4.98
CA LYS A 54 -5.02 1.63 3.61
C LYS A 54 -3.61 2.03 3.18
N TYR A 55 -3.20 1.54 2.02
CA TYR A 55 -1.96 1.96 1.38
C TYR A 55 -2.09 3.40 0.88
N GLU A 56 -1.09 4.20 1.22
CA GLU A 56 -0.87 5.51 0.64
C GLU A 56 0.44 5.50 -0.16
N GLU A 57 0.49 6.24 -1.26
CA GLU A 57 1.72 6.36 -2.05
C GLU A 57 2.90 6.81 -1.17
N GLY A 58 4.05 6.14 -1.32
CA GLY A 58 5.24 6.42 -0.51
C GLY A 58 5.19 5.87 0.92
N THR A 59 4.29 4.92 1.22
CA THR A 59 4.31 4.22 2.52
C THR A 59 5.59 3.42 2.69
N THR A 60 6.26 3.62 3.82
CA THR A 60 7.45 2.88 4.26
C THR A 60 7.16 2.06 5.50
N VAL A 61 8.03 1.11 5.86
CA VAL A 61 7.91 0.28 7.06
C VAL A 61 7.70 1.12 8.34
N ILE A 62 8.43 2.23 8.51
CA ILE A 62 8.26 3.10 9.68
C ILE A 62 6.89 3.79 9.69
N LYS A 63 6.41 4.25 8.53
CA LYS A 63 5.09 4.88 8.42
C LYS A 63 4.00 3.86 8.74
N ALA A 64 4.10 2.65 8.17
CA ALA A 64 3.19 1.55 8.41
C ALA A 64 3.11 1.15 9.90
N ILE A 65 4.25 0.99 10.57
CA ILE A 65 4.29 0.69 12.01
C ILE A 65 3.72 1.85 12.84
N THR A 66 3.95 3.09 12.41
CA THR A 66 3.37 4.29 13.06
C THR A 66 1.84 4.31 12.95
N MET A 67 1.29 3.94 11.79
CA MET A 67 -0.15 3.75 11.60
C MET A 67 -0.70 2.64 12.54
N GLY A 68 0.11 1.60 12.76
CA GLY A 68 -0.07 0.57 13.79
C GLY A 68 0.07 1.03 15.25
N GLY A 69 0.16 2.34 15.51
CA GLY A 69 0.35 2.91 16.86
C GLY A 69 1.77 2.79 17.41
N GLY A 70 2.73 2.38 16.58
CA GLY A 70 4.12 2.13 16.95
C GLY A 70 4.36 0.74 17.53
N PHE A 71 5.63 0.46 17.79
CA PHE A 71 6.07 -0.78 18.44
C PHE A 71 5.53 -0.93 19.87
N THR A 72 5.34 -2.17 20.32
CA THR A 72 5.25 -2.48 21.75
C THR A 72 6.65 -2.51 22.38
N ASP A 73 6.72 -2.59 23.71
CA ASP A 73 8.00 -2.70 24.43
C ASP A 73 8.70 -4.04 24.22
N LYS A 74 7.98 -5.06 23.75
CA LYS A 74 8.50 -6.40 23.47
C LYS A 74 8.99 -6.56 22.04
N ALA A 75 8.84 -5.54 21.20
CA ALA A 75 9.16 -5.65 19.78
C ALA A 75 10.66 -5.84 19.50
N ALA A 76 10.99 -6.83 18.68
CA ALA A 76 12.31 -7.00 18.10
C ALA A 76 12.50 -6.10 16.87
N LYS A 77 12.67 -4.79 17.09
CA LYS A 77 12.69 -3.75 16.03
C LYS A 77 13.68 -4.01 14.89
N GLY A 78 14.81 -4.68 15.16
CA GLY A 78 15.81 -5.04 14.13
C GLY A 78 15.52 -6.35 13.38
N ARG A 79 14.38 -7.00 13.65
CA ARG A 79 13.96 -8.27 13.04
C ARG A 79 12.61 -8.17 12.33
N VAL A 80 12.17 -6.95 12.01
CA VAL A 80 10.95 -6.73 11.22
C VAL A 80 11.11 -7.42 9.87
N LYS A 81 10.00 -7.99 9.39
CA LYS A 81 9.93 -8.74 8.14
C LYS A 81 8.79 -8.22 7.27
N ILE A 82 8.92 -8.42 5.97
CA ILE A 82 7.81 -8.25 5.03
C ILE A 82 7.57 -9.59 4.33
N ILE A 83 6.34 -10.07 4.32
CA ILE A 83 5.89 -11.12 3.40
C ILE A 83 5.26 -10.40 2.20
N ARG A 84 5.83 -10.62 1.01
CA ARG A 84 5.47 -9.90 -0.22
C ARG A 84 5.21 -10.88 -1.35
N LYS A 85 4.18 -10.64 -2.14
CA LYS A 85 3.92 -11.43 -3.35
C LYS A 85 4.66 -10.82 -4.56
N ILE A 86 5.67 -11.51 -5.06
CA ILE A 86 6.45 -11.12 -6.25
C ILE A 86 6.21 -12.17 -7.34
N ASN A 87 5.68 -11.73 -8.49
CA ASN A 87 5.37 -12.61 -9.63
C ASN A 87 4.52 -13.83 -9.25
N GLY A 88 3.54 -13.64 -8.36
CA GLY A 88 2.65 -14.70 -7.92
C GLY A 88 3.17 -15.58 -6.79
N LYS A 89 4.45 -15.44 -6.39
CA LYS A 89 5.08 -16.20 -5.31
C LYS A 89 5.27 -15.34 -4.07
N GLU A 90 5.10 -15.94 -2.89
CA GLU A 90 5.42 -15.28 -1.64
C GLU A 90 6.93 -15.30 -1.39
N GLU A 91 7.49 -14.14 -1.09
CA GLU A 91 8.86 -13.95 -0.66
C GLU A 91 8.88 -13.30 0.73
N VAL A 92 9.84 -13.71 1.56
CA VAL A 92 10.01 -13.15 2.91
C VAL A 92 11.28 -12.30 2.92
N LEU A 93 11.11 -10.99 3.07
CA LEU A 93 12.20 -10.06 3.30
C LEU A 93 12.47 -9.99 4.80
N GLU A 94 13.62 -10.53 5.21
CA GLU A 94 14.05 -10.56 6.61
C GLU A 94 14.84 -9.31 6.99
N LYS A 95 14.70 -8.85 8.23
CA LYS A 95 15.44 -7.70 8.79
C LYS A 95 15.39 -6.46 7.91
N VAL A 96 14.18 -6.10 7.46
CA VAL A 96 13.98 -4.96 6.56
C VAL A 96 14.38 -3.65 7.25
N LYS A 97 14.84 -2.69 6.44
CA LYS A 97 15.11 -1.34 6.93
C LYS A 97 13.80 -0.60 7.16
N MET A 98 13.84 0.40 8.02
CA MET A 98 12.66 1.20 8.37
C MET A 98 12.17 2.10 7.21
N ASP A 99 13.04 2.41 6.27
CA ASP A 99 12.76 3.15 5.03
C ASP A 99 12.38 2.24 3.85
N GLU A 100 12.32 0.92 4.04
CA GLU A 100 11.89 -0.02 3.00
C GLU A 100 10.45 0.35 2.54
N PRO A 101 10.21 0.48 1.23
CA PRO A 101 8.88 0.74 0.70
C PRO A 101 7.94 -0.44 0.99
N VAL A 102 6.69 -0.11 1.32
CA VAL A 102 5.59 -1.06 1.49
C VAL A 102 4.70 -0.96 0.26
N TYR A 103 4.17 -2.09 -0.20
CA TYR A 103 3.24 -2.15 -1.31
C TYR A 103 1.89 -2.75 -0.87
N PRO A 104 0.83 -2.58 -1.67
CA PRO A 104 -0.39 -3.33 -1.48
C PRO A 104 -0.14 -4.84 -1.33
N ASP A 105 -0.94 -5.46 -0.46
CA ASP A 105 -0.91 -6.85 -0.04
C ASP A 105 0.32 -7.30 0.75
N ASP A 106 1.27 -6.40 1.07
CA ASP A 106 2.36 -6.72 1.99
C ASP A 106 1.85 -7.05 3.40
N VAL A 107 2.48 -8.03 4.04
CA VAL A 107 2.30 -8.31 5.47
C VAL A 107 3.59 -7.99 6.21
N ILE A 108 3.54 -6.93 7.02
CA ILE A 108 4.63 -6.49 7.88
C ILE A 108 4.51 -7.22 9.21
N VAL A 109 5.50 -8.04 9.51
CA VAL A 109 5.55 -8.83 10.74
C VAL A 109 6.60 -8.23 11.68
N VAL A 110 6.18 -7.86 12.89
CA VAL A 110 7.06 -7.42 13.96
C VAL A 110 7.20 -8.53 15.00
N PRO A 111 8.33 -9.25 15.06
CA PRO A 111 8.50 -10.34 16.03
C PRO A 111 8.65 -9.84 17.47
N GLU A 112 8.35 -10.72 18.43
CA GLU A 112 8.70 -10.55 19.84
C GLU A 112 10.20 -10.73 20.06
N SER A 113 10.76 -9.96 20.99
CA SER A 113 12.13 -10.08 21.48
C SER A 113 12.21 -11.18 22.54
N PHE A 114 12.92 -12.26 22.22
CA PHE A 114 13.31 -13.27 23.20
C PHE A 114 14.65 -12.82 23.80
N PHE A 115 14.67 -12.56 25.11
CA PHE A 115 15.87 -12.23 25.87
C PHE A 115 16.60 -13.51 26.29
#